data_AF-A0A432VA14-F1
#
_entry.id   AF-A0A432VA14-F1
#
_cell.length_a   1.000
_cell.length_b   1.000
_cell.length_c   1.000
_cell.angle_alpha   90.00
_cell.angle_beta   90.00
_cell.angle_gamma   90.00
#
_symmetry.space_group_name_H-M   'P 1'
#
loop_
_entity.id
_entity.type
_entity.pdbx_description
1 polymer ?
#
loop_
_entity_poly.entity_id
_entity_poly.type
_entity_poly.pdbx_seq_one_letter_code
_entity_poly.pdbx_strand_id
1 'polypeptide(L)' 'MSYSTKVYHKVGGDELVVAPGGKITNNGTQAATIADPTGGATTDAEARAAIVAIIAALKGVGIVASA' A
#
# COMPACT_ATOMS: atom_id res chain seq x y z
N MET A 1 -36.54 6.01 -17.25
CA MET A 1 -35.61 4.98 -17.75
C MET A 1 -34.23 5.62 -17.81
N SER A 2 -33.30 5.26 -16.91
CA SER A 2 -31.91 5.75 -16.99
C SER A 2 -31.14 4.87 -17.96
N TYR A 3 -30.63 5.45 -19.03
CA TYR A 3 -29.71 4.79 -19.95
C TYR A 3 -28.30 5.21 -19.57
N SER A 4 -27.44 4.24 -19.24
CA SER A 4 -26.00 4.47 -19.14
C SER A 4 -25.34 3.90 -20.40
N THR A 5 -24.39 4.64 -20.97
CA THR A 5 -23.59 4.18 -22.11
C THR A 5 -22.70 3.01 -21.70
N LYS A 6 -22.29 2.16 -22.65
CA LYS A 6 -21.29 1.11 -22.38
C LYS A 6 -19.96 1.78 -21.99
N VAL A 7 -19.53 1.58 -20.76
CA VAL A 7 -18.19 1.97 -20.28
C VAL A 7 -17.25 0.79 -20.53
N TYR A 8 -16.22 1.01 -21.34
CA TYR A 8 -15.17 0.02 -21.55
C TYR A 8 -13.93 0.42 -20.76
N HIS A 9 -13.49 -0.46 -19.86
CA HIS A 9 -12.26 -0.29 -19.11
C HIS A 9 -11.09 -0.81 -19.96
N LYS A 10 -9.96 -0.11 -19.97
CA LYS A 10 -8.76 -0.67 -20.61
C LYS A 10 -8.33 -1.92 -19.85
N VAL A 11 -8.10 -3.01 -20.58
CA VAL A 11 -7.47 -4.21 -20.02
C VAL A 11 -6.05 -3.83 -19.59
N GLY A 12 -5.75 -3.93 -18.29
CA GLY A 12 -4.48 -3.45 -17.73
C GLY A 12 -4.35 -1.93 -17.66
N GLY A 13 -5.45 -1.17 -17.64
CA GLY A 13 -5.41 0.27 -17.39
C GLY A 13 -4.97 0.59 -15.96
N ASP A 14 -4.58 1.85 -15.71
CA ASP A 14 -4.07 2.37 -14.42
C ASP A 14 -5.13 2.43 -13.30
N GLU A 15 -6.22 1.67 -13.43
CA GLU A 15 -7.30 1.67 -12.47
C GLU A 15 -6.89 0.91 -11.21
N LEU A 16 -6.89 1.64 -10.09
CA LEU A 16 -6.64 1.05 -8.79
C LEU A 16 -7.78 0.11 -8.41
N VAL A 17 -7.49 -1.19 -8.36
CA VAL A 17 -8.41 -2.19 -7.82
C VAL A 17 -8.25 -2.27 -6.31
N VAL A 18 -9.28 -1.84 -5.58
CA VAL A 18 -9.31 -1.86 -4.10
C VAL A 18 -10.03 -3.12 -3.61
N ALA A 19 -9.39 -3.86 -2.71
CA ALA A 19 -9.95 -5.08 -2.14
C ALA A 19 -11.07 -4.77 -1.10
N PRO A 20 -11.94 -5.74 -0.77
CA PRO A 20 -13.06 -5.53 0.14
C PRO A 20 -12.66 -4.86 1.46
N GLY A 21 -13.46 -3.87 1.86
CA GLY A 21 -13.19 -3.03 3.02
C GLY A 21 -12.14 -1.93 2.76
N GLY A 22 -11.91 -1.56 1.49
CA GLY A 22 -11.04 -0.43 1.16
C GLY A 22 -9.55 -0.75 1.20
N LYS A 23 -9.15 -2.02 1.10
CA LYS A 23 -7.76 -2.44 1.28
C LYS A 23 -6.95 -2.30 0.00
N ILE A 24 -5.78 -1.69 0.09
CA ILE A 24 -4.77 -1.75 -0.97
C ILE A 24 -3.96 -3.02 -0.79
N THR A 25 -3.85 -3.80 -1.86
CA THR A 25 -3.16 -5.10 -1.84
C THR A 25 -2.27 -5.24 -3.06
N ASN A 26 -1.12 -5.88 -2.90
CA ASN A 26 -0.32 -6.37 -4.01
C ASN A 26 -0.62 -7.86 -4.20
N ASN A 27 -1.19 -8.21 -5.34
CA ASN A 27 -1.59 -9.58 -5.67
C ASN A 27 -2.41 -10.26 -4.55
N GLY A 28 -3.38 -9.55 -3.98
CA GLY A 28 -4.24 -10.04 -2.90
C GLY A 28 -3.63 -9.99 -1.49
N THR A 29 -2.37 -9.57 -1.35
CA THR A 29 -1.68 -9.46 -0.05
C THR A 29 -1.61 -7.99 0.40
N GLN A 30 -2.07 -7.70 1.63
CA GLN A 30 -1.92 -6.39 2.26
C GLN A 30 -0.54 -6.27 2.94
N ALA A 31 -0.04 -5.05 3.11
CA ALA A 31 1.10 -4.80 3.99
C ALA A 31 0.83 -5.33 5.40
N ALA A 32 1.88 -5.87 6.03
CA ALA A 32 1.83 -6.28 7.43
C ALA A 32 1.59 -5.08 8.35
N THR A 33 1.14 -5.37 9.58
CA THR A 33 1.05 -4.35 10.63
C THR A 33 2.43 -3.77 10.89
N ILE A 34 2.52 -2.44 10.85
CA ILE A 34 3.71 -1.71 11.27
C ILE A 34 3.63 -1.62 12.79
N ALA A 35 4.37 -2.49 13.48
CA ALA A 35 4.46 -2.45 14.94
C ALA A 35 5.26 -1.23 15.40
N ASP A 36 5.03 -0.83 16.65
CA ASP A 36 5.87 0.17 17.31
C ASP A 36 7.35 -0.28 17.27
N PRO A 37 8.30 0.64 17.03
CA PRO A 37 9.70 0.29 17.02
C PRO A 37 10.10 -0.16 18.43
N THR A 38 10.35 -1.45 18.60
CA THR A 38 10.91 -2.00 19.84
C THR A 38 12.41 -2.16 19.67
N GLY A 39 13.17 -1.09 19.90
CA GLY A 39 14.62 -1.14 19.99
C GLY A 39 15.37 -0.03 19.28
N GLY A 40 16.47 0.37 19.89
CA GLY A 40 17.45 1.32 19.40
C GLY A 40 18.24 1.86 20.58
N ALA A 41 19.52 2.16 20.38
CA ALA A 41 20.33 2.73 21.45
C ALA A 41 19.98 4.21 21.72
N THR A 42 19.28 4.84 20.77
CA THR A 42 18.86 6.25 20.80
C THR A 42 17.49 6.39 20.17
N THR A 43 16.76 7.45 20.55
CA THR A 43 15.48 7.84 19.93
C THR A 43 15.59 7.98 18.41
N ASP A 44 16.74 8.47 17.94
CA ASP A 44 17.03 8.61 16.51
C ASP A 44 17.14 7.26 15.78
N ALA A 45 17.73 6.24 16.42
CA ALA A 45 17.78 4.89 15.86
C ALA A 45 16.39 4.25 15.78
N GLU A 46 15.57 4.41 16.83
CA GLU A 46 14.18 3.94 16.86
C GLU A 46 13.34 4.60 15.77
N ALA A 47 13.47 5.92 15.60
CA ALA A 47 12.75 6.68 14.57
C ALA A 47 13.13 6.22 13.16
N ARG A 48 14.42 5.99 12.88
CA ARG A 48 14.85 5.45 11.58
C ARG A 48 14.29 4.05 11.32
N ALA A 49 14.26 3.17 12.33
CA ALA A 49 13.69 1.84 12.18
C ALA A 49 12.20 1.90 11.80
N ALA A 50 11.44 2.77 12.45
CA ALA A 50 10.03 3.00 12.13
C ALA A 50 9.84 3.53 10.68
N ILE A 51 10.65 4.51 10.26
CA ILE A 51 10.58 5.07 8.90
C ILE A 51 10.87 4.01 7.84
N VAL A 52 11.89 3.17 8.07
CA VAL A 52 12.24 2.08 7.15
C VAL A 52 11.10 1.06 7.05
N ALA A 53 10.47 0.70 8.18
CA ALA A 53 9.31 -0.20 8.18
C ALA A 53 8.12 0.38 7.39
N ILE A 54 7.84 1.68 7.54
CA ILE A 54 6.79 2.38 6.77
C ILE A 54 7.11 2.35 5.27
N ILE A 55 8.33 2.71 4.87
CA ILE A 55 8.73 2.72 3.46
C ILE A 55 8.60 1.31 2.85
N ALA A 56 9.03 0.29 3.58
CA ALA A 56 8.91 -1.10 3.14
C ALA A 56 7.44 -1.52 2.94
N ALA A 57 6.55 -1.18 3.88
CA ALA A 57 5.12 -1.45 3.78
C ALA A 57 4.50 -0.78 2.55
N LEU A 58 4.79 0.51 2.32
CA LEU A 58 4.27 1.27 1.18
C LEU A 58 4.76 0.72 -0.16
N LYS A 59 6.05 0.35 -0.26
CA LYS A 59 6.61 -0.30 -1.46
C LYS A 59 5.99 -1.68 -1.69
N GLY A 60 5.78 -2.46 -0.62
CA GLY A 60 5.23 -3.80 -0.70
C GLY A 60 3.83 -3.87 -1.33
N VAL A 61 3.01 -2.82 -1.14
CA VAL A 61 1.68 -2.69 -1.75
C VAL A 61 1.62 -1.75 -2.96
N GLY A 62 2.77 -1.27 -3.45
CA GLY A 62 2.85 -0.46 -4.68
C GLY A 62 2.38 0.99 -4.56
N ILE A 63 2.32 1.56 -3.34
CA ILE A 63 1.95 2.97 -3.15
C ILE A 63 3.09 3.91 -3.55
N VAL A 64 4.34 3.49 -3.37
CA VAL A 64 5.54 4.21 -3.80
C VAL A 64 6.44 3.28 -4.61
N ALA A 65 7.27 3.84 -5.49
CA ALA A 65 8.17 3.07 -6.33
C ALA A 65 9.15 2.20 -5.51
N SER A 66 9.32 0.95 -5.93
CA SER A 66 10.49 0.14 -5.57
C SER A 66 11.69 0.61 -6.39
N ALA A 67 12.86 0.71 -5.75
CA ALA A 67 14.12 1.02 -6.45
C ALA A 67 14.54 -0.15 -7.33
#